data_AF-A0A656QQ79-F1
#
_entry.id   AF-A0A656QQ79-F1
#
_cell.length_a   1.000
_cell.length_b   1.000
_cell.length_c   1.000
_cell.angle_alpha   90.00
_cell.angle_beta   90.00
_cell.angle_gamma   90.00
#
_symmetry.space_group_name_H-M   'P 1'
#
loop_
_entity.id
_entity.type
_entity.pdbx_description
1 polymer ?
#
loop_
_entity_poly.entity_id
_entity_poly.type
_entity_poly.pdbx_seq_one_letter_code
_entity_poly.pdbx_strand_id
1 'polypeptide(L)'
;MRHWLIGALIALYATTSPADDFAHQARHRPVRVFDANGHVIGDLTIFAAQNGVALTAGDATAVIPIARVQDATFHFSATDFNWLATKVVDFASPDCSGDPILDSLNGPRAALAVRRGNDVTVYFAAEGVTQSFQANSALDPNAANGCRPFTASITLSGFKVGATLAISRTHPEPLRIGY
;
A
#
# COMPACT_ATOMS: atom_id res chain seq x y z
N MET A 1 -60.64 10.20 35.88
CA MET A 1 -59.84 8.95 35.80
C MET A 1 -59.46 8.61 34.35
N ARG A 2 -58.87 9.55 33.59
CA ARG A 2 -58.50 9.33 32.17
C ARG A 2 -57.21 10.06 31.76
N HIS A 3 -56.41 10.47 32.74
CA HIS A 3 -55.10 11.13 32.51
C HIS A 3 -53.93 10.35 33.14
N TRP A 4 -54.22 9.36 33.98
CA TRP A 4 -53.21 8.52 34.62
C TRP A 4 -52.78 7.31 33.77
N LEU A 5 -53.60 6.91 32.79
CA LEU A 5 -53.28 5.78 31.90
C LEU A 5 -52.33 6.17 30.74
N ILE A 6 -52.19 7.46 30.43
CA ILE A 6 -51.32 7.93 29.34
C ILE A 6 -49.87 8.10 29.82
N GLY A 7 -49.67 8.51 31.08
CA GLY A 7 -48.33 8.64 31.66
C GLY A 7 -47.58 7.32 31.80
N ALA A 8 -48.30 6.22 32.05
CA ALA A 8 -47.69 4.90 32.17
C ALA A 8 -47.23 4.31 30.82
N LEU A 9 -47.82 4.72 29.69
CA LEU A 9 -47.44 4.20 28.38
C LEU A 9 -46.17 4.86 27.81
N ILE A 10 -45.84 6.10 28.20
CA ILE A 10 -44.64 6.80 27.72
C ILE A 10 -43.40 6.36 28.52
N ALA A 11 -43.57 5.97 29.79
CA ALA A 11 -42.47 5.48 30.63
C ALA A 11 -41.96 4.07 30.24
N LEU A 12 -42.73 3.28 29.48
CA LEU A 12 -42.32 1.94 29.04
C LEU A 12 -41.54 1.91 27.71
N TYR A 13 -41.40 3.04 27.00
CA TYR A 13 -40.64 3.10 25.74
C TYR A 13 -39.20 3.62 25.88
N ALA A 14 -38.75 3.97 27.09
CA ALA A 14 -37.41 4.52 27.32
C ALA A 14 -36.36 3.49 27.77
N THR A 15 -36.65 2.18 27.68
CA THR A 15 -35.68 1.11 27.93
C THR A 15 -35.34 0.36 26.65
N THR A 16 -35.00 1.07 25.57
CA THR A 16 -34.16 0.49 24.53
C THR A 16 -32.72 0.65 24.97
N SER A 17 -32.19 -0.39 25.61
CA SER A 17 -30.77 -0.49 25.94
C SER A 17 -29.90 -0.09 24.74
N PRO A 18 -28.91 0.80 24.89
CA PRO A 18 -27.81 0.90 23.93
C PRO A 18 -26.86 -0.28 24.12
N ALA A 19 -27.40 -1.51 24.09
CA ALA A 19 -26.63 -2.74 24.29
C ALA A 19 -26.24 -3.42 22.97
N ASP A 20 -26.75 -2.93 21.82
CA ASP A 20 -26.46 -3.55 20.51
C ASP A 20 -25.30 -2.91 19.76
N ASP A 21 -25.06 -1.59 19.90
CA ASP A 21 -23.95 -0.93 19.19
C ASP A 21 -22.56 -1.31 19.73
N PHE A 22 -22.42 -1.54 21.04
CA PHE A 22 -21.15 -1.99 21.63
C PHE A 22 -20.84 -3.46 21.27
N ALA A 23 -21.86 -4.30 21.07
CA ALA A 23 -21.69 -5.72 20.74
C ALA A 23 -21.18 -5.92 19.30
N HIS A 24 -21.48 -4.99 18.38
CA HIS A 24 -20.90 -4.98 17.03
C HIS A 24 -19.45 -4.47 16.98
N GLN A 25 -19.07 -3.53 17.85
CA GLN A 25 -17.68 -3.07 17.94
C GLN A 25 -16.72 -4.11 18.55
N ALA A 26 -17.19 -4.93 19.51
CA ALA A 26 -16.36 -5.94 20.16
C ALA A 26 -15.98 -7.13 19.26
N ARG A 27 -16.59 -7.29 18.08
CA ARG A 27 -16.35 -8.42 17.15
C ARG A 27 -15.52 -8.09 15.92
N HIS A 28 -15.15 -6.83 15.70
CA HIS A 28 -14.30 -6.48 14.57
C HIS A 28 -12.84 -6.63 14.95
N ARG A 29 -12.32 -7.86 14.88
CA ARG A 29 -10.88 -8.09 14.89
C ARG A 29 -10.38 -7.83 13.46
N PRO A 30 -9.73 -6.69 13.18
CA PRO A 30 -9.34 -6.36 11.82
C PRO A 30 -8.35 -7.42 11.33
N VAL A 31 -8.47 -7.80 10.06
CA VAL A 31 -7.46 -8.60 9.39
C VAL A 31 -6.22 -7.73 9.25
N ARG A 32 -5.06 -8.24 9.65
CA ARG A 32 -3.78 -7.52 9.70
C ARG A 32 -2.72 -8.20 8.87
N VAL A 33 -1.76 -7.40 8.42
CA VAL A 33 -0.54 -7.88 7.78
C VAL A 33 0.61 -7.82 8.77
N PHE A 34 1.37 -8.92 8.81
CA PHE A 34 2.52 -9.11 9.67
C PHE A 34 3.78 -9.26 8.82
N ASP A 35 4.90 -8.73 9.30
CA ASP A 35 6.21 -8.98 8.70
C ASP A 35 6.77 -10.36 9.09
N ALA A 36 7.92 -10.73 8.53
CA ALA A 36 8.58 -12.01 8.81
C ALA A 36 8.99 -12.21 10.28
N ASN A 37 9.12 -11.11 11.04
CA ASN A 37 9.43 -11.14 12.47
C ASN A 37 8.17 -11.23 13.34
N GLY A 38 6.98 -11.20 12.73
CA GLY A 38 5.70 -11.25 13.42
C GLY A 38 5.22 -9.88 13.93
N HIS A 39 5.86 -8.78 13.53
CA HIS A 39 5.35 -7.45 13.87
C HIS A 39 4.17 -7.08 12.98
N VAL A 40 3.16 -6.45 13.57
CA VAL A 40 2.03 -5.88 12.82
C VAL A 40 2.52 -4.69 12.02
N ILE A 41 2.27 -4.73 10.71
CA ILE A 41 2.54 -3.61 9.81
C ILE A 41 1.32 -2.67 9.77
N GLY A 42 0.13 -3.25 9.69
CA GLY A 42 -1.14 -2.52 9.64
C GLY A 42 -2.32 -3.41 9.31
N ASP A 43 -3.50 -2.81 9.24
CA ASP A 43 -4.72 -3.49 8.81
C ASP A 43 -4.67 -3.76 7.29
N LEU A 44 -5.12 -4.94 6.88
CA LEU A 44 -5.28 -5.29 5.48
C LEU A 44 -6.38 -4.42 4.88
N THR A 45 -6.03 -3.65 3.86
CA THR A 45 -6.94 -2.74 3.17
C THR A 45 -6.90 -2.97 1.66
N ILE A 46 -7.88 -2.41 0.95
CA ILE A 46 -8.01 -2.51 -0.50
C ILE A 46 -8.01 -1.11 -1.09
N PHE A 47 -7.17 -0.90 -2.09
CA PHE A 47 -7.18 0.31 -2.93
C PHE A 47 -6.96 -0.08 -4.38
N ALA A 48 -7.71 0.52 -5.31
CA ALA A 48 -7.62 0.25 -6.74
C ALA A 48 -7.62 -1.27 -7.08
N ALA A 49 -8.49 -2.04 -6.40
CA ALA A 49 -8.62 -3.50 -6.52
C ALA A 49 -7.38 -4.32 -6.11
N GLN A 50 -6.43 -3.72 -5.39
CA GLN A 50 -5.26 -4.40 -4.83
C GLN A 50 -5.35 -4.46 -3.31
N ASN A 51 -5.02 -5.62 -2.74
CA ASN A 51 -4.87 -5.79 -1.29
C ASN A 51 -3.50 -5.28 -0.86
N GLY A 52 -3.45 -4.56 0.26
CA GLY A 52 -2.21 -3.98 0.76
C GLY A 52 -2.32 -3.45 2.17
N VAL A 53 -1.35 -2.64 2.56
CA VAL A 53 -1.33 -1.92 3.83
C VAL A 53 -1.07 -0.44 3.59
N ALA A 54 -1.74 0.42 4.36
CA ALA A 54 -1.45 1.85 4.34
C ALA A 54 -0.11 2.11 5.03
N LEU A 55 0.84 2.70 4.31
CA LEU A 55 2.13 3.14 4.85
C LEU A 55 2.26 4.64 4.69
N THR A 56 2.97 5.27 5.64
CA THR A 56 3.17 6.72 5.67
C THR A 56 4.65 7.05 5.73
N ALA A 57 5.08 8.02 4.92
CA ALA A 57 6.40 8.62 4.99
C ALA A 57 6.25 10.15 4.97
N GLY A 58 6.56 10.81 6.09
CA GLY A 58 6.24 12.23 6.27
C GLY A 58 4.72 12.44 6.34
N ASP A 59 4.19 13.27 5.45
CA ASP A 59 2.76 13.54 5.27
C ASP A 59 2.10 12.70 4.16
N ALA A 60 2.88 11.89 3.44
CA ALA A 60 2.39 11.09 2.33
C ALA A 60 1.96 9.69 2.79
N THR A 61 0.68 9.36 2.59
CA THR A 61 0.11 8.03 2.85
C THR A 61 -0.38 7.37 1.58
N ALA A 62 0.03 6.11 1.37
CA ALA A 62 -0.41 5.30 0.24
C ALA A 62 -0.67 3.85 0.68
N VAL A 63 -1.54 3.16 -0.07
CA VAL A 63 -1.75 1.72 0.11
C VAL A 63 -0.72 0.99 -0.73
N ILE A 64 0.17 0.25 -0.06
CA ILE A 64 1.25 -0.49 -0.70
C ILE A 64 0.80 -1.94 -0.89
N PRO A 65 0.68 -2.39 -2.14
CA PRO A 65 0.09 -3.69 -2.43
C PRO A 65 1.02 -4.84 -2.04
N ILE A 66 0.39 -5.97 -1.72
CA ILE A 66 1.07 -7.24 -1.47
C ILE A 66 0.58 -8.29 -2.47
N ALA A 67 1.46 -9.20 -2.86
CA ALA A 67 1.13 -10.31 -3.73
C ALA A 67 1.47 -11.63 -3.05
N ARG A 68 0.71 -12.67 -3.40
CA ARG A 68 1.00 -14.03 -2.91
C ARG A 68 2.32 -14.49 -3.49
N VAL A 69 3.18 -15.07 -2.66
CA VAL A 69 4.45 -15.63 -3.13
C VAL A 69 4.16 -16.72 -4.15
N GLN A 70 4.87 -16.65 -5.27
CA GLN A 70 4.78 -17.59 -6.37
C GLN A 70 6.20 -18.04 -6.75
N ASP A 71 6.39 -19.35 -6.94
CA ASP A 71 7.66 -19.90 -7.41
C ASP A 71 7.82 -19.81 -8.95
N ALA A 72 8.99 -20.20 -9.46
CA ALA A 72 9.27 -20.17 -10.89
C ALA A 72 8.43 -21.15 -11.73
N THR A 73 7.73 -22.08 -11.08
CA THR A 73 6.84 -23.07 -11.68
C THR A 73 5.36 -22.73 -11.49
N PHE A 74 5.08 -21.49 -11.06
CA PHE A 74 3.75 -20.93 -10.83
C PHE A 74 2.97 -21.55 -9.67
N HIS A 75 3.62 -22.26 -8.74
CA HIS A 75 2.96 -22.68 -7.49
C HIS A 75 2.89 -21.51 -6.52
N PHE A 76 1.73 -21.36 -5.89
CA PHE A 76 1.46 -20.29 -4.94
C PHE A 76 1.62 -20.77 -3.50
N SER A 77 2.27 -19.96 -2.65
CA SER A 77 2.30 -20.22 -1.20
C SER A 77 0.89 -20.08 -0.61
N ALA A 78 0.53 -20.96 0.33
CA ALA A 78 -0.76 -20.91 1.02
C ALA A 78 -0.87 -19.70 1.97
N THR A 79 0.24 -19.26 2.56
CA THR A 79 0.25 -18.27 3.65
C THR A 79 1.16 -17.08 3.42
N ASP A 80 2.15 -17.20 2.52
CA ASP A 80 3.20 -16.20 2.39
C ASP A 80 2.91 -15.21 1.27
N PHE A 81 3.17 -13.95 1.57
CA PHE A 81 3.03 -12.82 0.68
C PHE A 81 4.36 -12.06 0.57
N ASN A 82 4.51 -11.28 -0.49
CA ASN A 82 5.59 -10.32 -0.66
C ASN A 82 5.00 -8.95 -1.00
N TRP A 83 5.80 -7.91 -0.86
CA TRP A 83 5.53 -6.60 -1.42
C TRP A 83 5.42 -6.71 -2.94
N LEU A 84 4.25 -6.33 -3.46
CA LEU A 84 4.06 -6.19 -4.89
C LEU A 84 4.78 -4.92 -5.33
N ALA A 85 5.96 -5.10 -5.90
CA ALA A 85 6.86 -4.02 -6.31
C ALA A 85 7.23 -4.17 -7.78
N THR A 86 7.29 -3.05 -8.49
CA THR A 86 7.76 -3.05 -9.87
C THR A 86 9.25 -3.35 -9.92
N LYS A 87 9.64 -4.08 -10.96
CA LYS A 87 11.04 -4.33 -11.32
C LYS A 87 11.49 -3.51 -12.53
N VAL A 88 10.53 -2.86 -13.21
CA VAL A 88 10.78 -1.99 -14.36
C VAL A 88 10.23 -0.61 -14.04
N VAL A 89 11.11 0.39 -14.05
CA VAL A 89 10.75 1.78 -13.76
C VAL A 89 11.78 2.72 -14.38
N ASP A 90 11.31 3.87 -14.87
CA ASP A 90 12.12 4.83 -15.61
C ASP A 90 12.83 5.83 -14.70
N PHE A 91 14.00 6.30 -15.15
CA PHE A 91 14.82 7.29 -14.47
C PHE A 91 15.23 8.41 -15.42
N ALA A 92 15.33 9.61 -14.88
CA ALA A 92 15.88 10.75 -15.61
C ALA A 92 17.40 10.65 -15.79
N SER A 93 18.10 9.89 -14.95
CA SER A 93 19.53 9.63 -15.13
C SER A 93 19.77 8.55 -16.21
N PRO A 94 20.96 8.49 -16.83
CA PRO A 94 21.29 7.45 -17.80
C PRO A 94 21.71 6.11 -17.16
N ASP A 95 21.86 6.05 -15.83
CA ASP A 95 22.42 4.95 -15.07
C ASP A 95 21.48 4.41 -13.97
N CYS A 96 20.19 4.73 -14.06
CA CYS A 96 19.16 4.36 -13.08
C CYS A 96 19.49 4.81 -11.63
N SER A 97 20.26 5.89 -11.50
CA SER A 97 20.54 6.57 -10.23
C SER A 97 19.49 7.64 -9.93
N GLY A 98 19.46 8.08 -8.67
CA GLY A 98 18.48 9.04 -8.20
C GLY A 98 17.07 8.47 -8.09
N ASP A 99 16.10 9.37 -8.06
CA ASP A 99 14.70 9.03 -7.88
C ASP A 99 14.07 8.51 -9.19
N PRO A 100 13.21 7.49 -9.10
CA PRO A 100 12.41 7.04 -10.25
C PRO A 100 11.39 8.12 -10.65
N ILE A 101 10.96 8.06 -11.90
CA ILE A 101 9.79 8.81 -12.36
C ILE A 101 8.54 8.03 -11.97
N LEU A 102 7.64 8.66 -11.19
CA LEU A 102 6.44 8.00 -10.69
C LEU A 102 5.29 8.14 -11.68
N ASP A 103 5.04 7.10 -12.46
CA ASP A 103 3.95 7.01 -13.43
C ASP A 103 2.72 6.22 -12.92
N SER A 104 2.80 5.65 -11.72
CA SER A 104 1.78 4.79 -11.12
C SER A 104 0.89 5.51 -10.10
N LEU A 105 -0.37 5.05 -9.99
CA LEU A 105 -1.44 5.66 -9.18
C LEU A 105 -1.89 4.76 -8.01
N ASN A 106 -0.97 4.23 -7.21
CA ASN A 106 -1.36 3.47 -6.01
C ASN A 106 -1.57 4.42 -4.83
N GLY A 107 -2.77 4.40 -4.25
CA GLY A 107 -3.13 5.12 -3.03
C GLY A 107 -3.70 6.54 -3.24
N PRO A 108 -4.25 7.16 -2.18
CA PRO A 108 -4.70 8.55 -2.19
C PRO A 108 -3.58 9.53 -2.56
N ARG A 109 -2.36 9.26 -2.07
CA ARG A 109 -1.13 9.82 -2.61
C ARG A 109 -0.50 8.79 -3.52
N ALA A 110 -0.21 9.16 -4.77
CA ALA A 110 0.44 8.27 -5.72
C ALA A 110 1.77 7.75 -5.15
N ALA A 111 1.96 6.44 -5.19
CA ALA A 111 3.19 5.80 -4.74
C ALA A 111 3.55 4.59 -5.61
N LEU A 112 4.85 4.28 -5.64
CA LEU A 112 5.41 3.14 -6.34
C LEU A 112 6.38 2.40 -5.44
N ALA A 113 6.15 1.10 -5.24
CA ALA A 113 7.15 0.21 -4.66
C ALA A 113 8.08 -0.29 -5.77
N VAL A 114 9.39 -0.10 -5.60
CA VAL A 114 10.42 -0.55 -6.54
C VAL A 114 11.30 -1.59 -5.87
N ARG A 115 11.52 -2.71 -6.56
CA ARG A 115 12.39 -3.79 -6.08
C ARG A 115 13.75 -3.73 -6.76
N ARG A 116 14.82 -3.72 -5.95
CA ARG A 116 16.22 -3.87 -6.40
C ARG A 116 16.86 -5.03 -5.62
N GLY A 117 17.06 -6.16 -6.28
CA GLY A 117 17.45 -7.40 -5.59
C GLY A 117 16.39 -7.80 -4.56
N ASN A 118 16.80 -7.93 -3.30
CA ASN A 118 15.90 -8.27 -2.19
C ASN A 118 15.31 -7.03 -1.51
N ASP A 119 15.78 -5.83 -1.85
CA ASP A 119 15.32 -4.60 -1.24
C ASP A 119 14.08 -4.04 -1.95
N VAL A 120 13.12 -3.56 -1.16
CA VAL A 120 11.93 -2.87 -1.64
C VAL A 120 11.87 -1.50 -1.00
N THR A 121 11.82 -0.48 -1.85
CA THR A 121 11.65 0.92 -1.44
C THR A 121 10.38 1.47 -2.06
N VAL A 122 9.57 2.11 -1.25
CA VAL A 122 8.40 2.86 -1.68
C VAL A 122 8.79 4.30 -1.91
N TYR A 123 8.38 4.84 -3.05
CA TYR A 123 8.53 6.24 -3.40
C TYR A 123 7.14 6.85 -3.44
N PHE A 124 6.94 7.90 -2.66
CA PHE A 124 5.70 8.65 -2.58
C PHE A 124 5.84 9.93 -3.41
N ALA A 125 4.80 10.26 -4.17
CA ALA A 125 4.74 11.50 -4.92
C ALA A 125 4.87 12.72 -4.00
N ALA A 126 5.49 13.78 -4.51
CA ALA A 126 5.43 15.12 -3.95
C ALA A 126 4.03 15.74 -4.15
N GLU A 127 3.76 16.86 -3.47
CA GLU A 127 2.50 17.56 -3.67
C GLU A 127 2.46 18.17 -5.07
N GLY A 128 1.27 18.14 -5.68
CA GLY A 128 1.02 18.79 -6.96
C GLY A 128 0.54 17.85 -8.05
N VAL A 129 0.61 18.34 -9.28
CA VAL A 129 0.13 17.65 -10.48
C VAL A 129 1.25 16.89 -11.17
N THR A 130 0.88 16.01 -12.10
CA THR A 130 1.84 15.37 -12.99
C THR A 130 2.59 16.41 -13.82
N GLN A 131 3.86 16.13 -14.12
CA GLN A 131 4.72 16.94 -15.00
C GLN A 131 5.42 16.04 -16.02
N SER A 132 5.95 16.67 -17.08
CA SER A 132 6.75 15.97 -18.09
C SER A 132 8.18 15.76 -17.63
N PHE A 133 8.66 14.53 -17.74
CA PHE A 133 10.04 14.11 -17.48
C PHE A 133 10.68 13.59 -18.76
N GLN A 134 12.01 13.70 -18.84
CA GLN A 134 12.81 13.00 -19.83
C GLN A 134 13.46 11.79 -19.16
N ALA A 135 13.01 10.59 -19.51
CA ALA A 135 13.65 9.36 -19.09
C ALA A 135 14.82 9.01 -20.02
N ASN A 136 15.93 8.64 -19.40
CA ASN A 136 17.17 8.28 -20.08
C ASN A 136 17.59 6.84 -19.79
N SER A 137 16.93 6.18 -18.84
CA SER A 137 17.14 4.76 -18.55
C SER A 137 15.92 4.16 -17.87
N ALA A 138 15.87 2.83 -17.85
CA ALA A 138 14.93 2.06 -17.05
C ALA A 138 15.65 1.00 -16.23
N LEU A 139 15.21 0.77 -15.00
CA LEU A 139 15.49 -0.51 -14.36
C LEU A 139 14.88 -1.63 -15.21
N ASP A 140 15.67 -2.65 -15.46
CA ASP A 140 15.26 -3.81 -16.24
C ASP A 140 15.97 -5.04 -15.65
N PRO A 141 15.23 -5.97 -15.02
CA PRO A 141 15.85 -7.15 -14.40
C PRO A 141 16.55 -8.07 -15.42
N ASN A 142 16.31 -7.87 -16.72
CA ASN A 142 16.96 -8.62 -17.79
C ASN A 142 18.20 -7.90 -18.37
N ALA A 143 18.46 -6.65 -17.97
CA ALA A 143 19.67 -5.94 -18.39
C ALA A 143 20.89 -6.44 -17.60
N ALA A 144 22.08 -6.44 -18.24
CA ALA A 144 23.31 -6.99 -17.66
C ALA A 144 23.67 -6.40 -16.28
N ASN A 145 23.37 -5.12 -16.05
CA ASN A 145 23.62 -4.41 -14.80
C ASN A 145 22.31 -4.04 -14.05
N GLY A 146 21.18 -4.63 -14.44
CA GLY A 146 19.85 -4.27 -13.92
C GLY A 146 19.33 -2.90 -14.37
N CYS A 147 20.14 -2.14 -15.12
CA CYS A 147 19.78 -0.86 -15.70
C CYS A 147 19.98 -0.89 -17.21
N ARG A 148 18.99 -0.39 -17.95
CA ARG A 148 18.99 -0.28 -19.40
C ARG A 148 18.96 1.20 -19.80
N PRO A 149 20.08 1.79 -20.25
CA PRO A 149 20.07 3.13 -20.82
C PRO A 149 19.27 3.15 -22.13
N PHE A 150 18.60 4.26 -22.40
CA PHE A 150 17.91 4.48 -23.67
C PHE A 150 18.85 5.13 -24.68
N THR A 151 18.69 4.76 -25.96
CA THR A 151 19.46 5.37 -27.07
C THR A 151 18.98 6.79 -27.39
N ALA A 152 17.73 7.11 -27.06
CA ALA A 152 17.15 8.44 -27.12
C ALA A 152 16.24 8.64 -25.91
N SER A 153 16.21 9.87 -25.37
CA SER A 153 15.35 10.20 -24.23
C SER A 153 13.87 10.03 -24.59
N ILE A 154 13.10 9.50 -23.65
CA ILE A 154 11.65 9.32 -23.79
C ILE A 154 10.96 10.34 -22.90
N THR A 155 10.02 11.10 -23.46
CA THR A 155 9.20 12.02 -22.66
C THR A 155 8.01 11.27 -22.07
N LEU A 156 7.84 11.32 -20.76
CA LEU A 156 6.70 10.73 -20.05
C LEU A 156 6.13 11.67 -18.99
N SER A 157 4.85 11.47 -18.66
CA SER A 157 4.15 12.21 -17.62
C SER A 157 4.20 11.43 -16.31
N GLY A 158 4.57 12.08 -15.22
CA GLY A 158 4.63 11.43 -13.91
C GLY A 158 4.66 12.44 -12.77
N PHE A 159 4.85 11.94 -11.55
CA PHE A 159 5.04 12.77 -10.35
C PHE A 159 6.51 12.82 -9.95
N LYS A 160 6.93 13.94 -9.36
CA LYS A 160 8.20 14.04 -8.65
C LYS A 160 8.10 13.23 -7.36
N VAL A 161 9.20 12.62 -6.92
CA VAL A 161 9.29 11.99 -5.59
C VAL A 161 9.33 13.06 -4.50
N GLY A 162 8.52 12.90 -3.47
CA GLY A 162 8.47 13.76 -2.28
C GLY A 162 8.99 13.09 -1.02
N ALA A 163 8.78 11.78 -0.87
CA ALA A 163 9.26 11.00 0.26
C ALA A 163 9.58 9.56 -0.15
N THR A 164 10.42 8.88 0.63
CA THR A 164 10.80 7.49 0.39
C THR A 164 10.79 6.66 1.68
N LEU A 165 10.52 5.36 1.54
CA LEU A 165 10.52 4.42 2.66
C LEU A 165 11.10 3.06 2.22
N ALA A 166 12.22 2.65 2.80
CA ALA A 166 12.83 1.35 2.55
C ALA A 166 12.11 0.24 3.34
N ILE A 167 10.94 -0.19 2.83
CA ILE A 167 10.01 -1.07 3.56
C ILE A 167 10.56 -2.46 3.84
N SER A 168 11.43 -3.01 2.99
CA SER A 168 12.03 -4.34 3.25
C SER A 168 12.98 -4.34 4.45
N ARG A 169 13.49 -3.17 4.86
CA ARG A 169 14.39 -3.02 6.01
C ARG A 169 13.64 -2.97 7.32
N THR A 170 12.45 -2.36 7.33
CA THR A 170 11.62 -2.22 8.53
C THR A 170 10.58 -3.34 8.65
N HIS A 171 10.14 -3.89 7.52
CA HIS A 171 9.11 -4.92 7.41
C HIS A 171 9.56 -6.01 6.42
N PRO A 172 10.45 -6.92 6.88
CA PRO A 172 11.01 -7.96 6.03
C PRO A 172 9.94 -8.97 5.58
N GLU A 173 10.15 -9.50 4.38
CA GLU A 173 9.36 -10.58 3.79
C GLU A 173 9.84 -11.96 4.28
N PRO A 174 9.01 -13.03 4.21
CA PRO A 174 7.63 -13.06 3.74
C PRO A 174 6.65 -12.38 4.70
N LEU A 175 5.65 -11.73 4.12
CA LEU A 175 4.53 -11.13 4.83
C LEU A 175 3.45 -12.18 5.06
N ARG A 176 2.66 -12.01 6.13
CA ARG A 176 1.54 -12.91 6.46
C ARG A 176 0.28 -12.13 6.75
N ILE A 177 -0.87 -12.70 6.43
CA ILE A 177 -2.18 -12.15 6.74
C ILE A 177 -2.77 -12.94 7.91
N GLY A 178 -3.26 -12.25 8.93
CA GLY A 178 -3.82 -12.86 10.15
C GLY A 178 -4.79 -11.94 10.87
N TYR A 179 -5.08 -12.27 12.13
CA TYR A 179 -5.98 -11.51 13.01
C TYR A 179 -5.25 -11.08 14.28
#